data_AF-A0A382PJG5-F1
#
_entry.id   AF-A0A382PJG5-F1
#
_cell.length_a   1.000
_cell.length_b   1.000
_cell.length_c   1.000
_cell.angle_alpha   90.00
_cell.angle_beta   90.00
_cell.angle_gamma   90.00
#
_symmetry.space_group_name_H-M   'P 1'
#
loop_
_entity.id
_entity.type
_entity.pdbx_description
1 polymer ?
#
loop_
_entity_poly.entity_id
_entity_poly.type
_entity_poly.pdbx_seq_one_letter_code
_entity_poly.pdbx_strand_id
1 'polypeptide(L)'
;VPVVRGIDLDVYEGEVVSLLGPNGAGKTTTLITVSGLLPTLGGFVQLLGQQADSRAPHKNARLGLAHVAEDRSLFFDLTVAENLRLGLTGDKLDRAAGM
;
A
#
# COMPACT_ATOMS: atom_id res chain seq x y z
N VAL A 1 -15.80 -4.43 15.93
CA VAL A 1 -17.01 -4.23 15.11
C VAL A 1 -16.59 -4.03 13.67
N PRO A 2 -17.28 -4.61 12.67
CA PRO A 2 -16.95 -4.41 11.25
C PRO A 2 -17.08 -2.94 10.84
N VAL A 3 -16.00 -2.36 10.31
CA VAL A 3 -15.93 -0.96 9.84
C VAL A 3 -16.28 -0.87 8.36
N VAL A 4 -15.60 -1.66 7.51
CA VAL A 4 -15.87 -1.74 6.07
C VAL A 4 -16.89 -2.86 5.82
N ARG A 5 -17.92 -2.60 5.02
CA ARG A 5 -19.05 -3.52 4.79
C ARG A 5 -19.35 -3.66 3.29
N GLY A 6 -18.75 -4.66 2.65
CA GLY A 6 -19.03 -5.02 1.26
C GLY A 6 -18.75 -3.88 0.28
N ILE A 7 -17.47 -3.65 -0.02
CA ILE A 7 -17.04 -2.67 -1.02
C ILE A 7 -16.52 -3.42 -2.24
N ASP A 8 -16.82 -2.90 -3.42
CA ASP A 8 -16.23 -3.29 -4.68
C ASP A 8 -15.53 -2.05 -5.26
N LEU A 9 -14.24 -2.20 -5.59
CA LEU A 9 -13.41 -1.13 -6.11
C LEU A 9 -12.38 -1.71 -7.08
N ASP A 10 -12.37 -1.18 -8.29
CA ASP A 10 -11.35 -1.44 -9.29
C ASP A 10 -10.56 -0.16 -9.57
N VAL A 11 -9.24 -0.31 -9.76
CA VAL A 11 -8.34 0.77 -10.19
C VAL A 11 -7.46 0.21 -11.29
N TYR A 12 -7.56 0.77 -12.49
CA TYR A 12 -6.84 0.30 -13.67
C TYR A 12 -5.49 1.01 -13.83
N GLU A 13 -4.64 0.45 -14.70
CA GLU A 13 -3.33 1.03 -15.01
C GLU A 13 -3.49 2.46 -15.56
N GLY A 14 -2.70 3.40 -15.00
CA GLY A 14 -2.72 4.80 -15.39
C GLY A 14 -3.83 5.64 -14.74
N GLU A 15 -4.71 5.04 -13.94
CA GLU A 15 -5.76 5.78 -13.24
C GLU A 15 -5.29 6.40 -11.93
N VAL A 16 -5.92 7.53 -11.60
CA VAL A 16 -5.81 8.16 -10.28
C VAL A 16 -7.20 8.22 -9.67
N VAL A 17 -7.43 7.42 -8.63
CA VAL A 17 -8.72 7.29 -7.96
C VAL A 17 -8.63 7.87 -6.55
N SER A 18 -9.70 8.57 -6.12
CA SER A 18 -9.81 9.12 -4.76
C SER A 18 -10.96 8.45 -4.01
N LEU A 19 -10.68 7.98 -2.78
CA LEU A 19 -11.68 7.46 -1.86
C LEU A 19 -12.07 8.54 -0.85
N LEU A 20 -13.27 9.10 -1.02
CA LEU A 20 -13.77 10.21 -0.20
C LEU A 20 -14.86 9.76 0.76
N GLY A 21 -15.04 10.51 1.84
CA GLY A 21 -16.07 10.24 2.86
C GLY A 21 -15.76 10.90 4.21
N PRO A 22 -16.71 10.95 5.14
CA PRO A 22 -16.51 11.55 6.46
C PRO A 22 -15.49 10.77 7.30
N ASN A 23 -15.03 11.36 8.40
CA ASN A 23 -14.21 10.66 9.39
C ASN A 23 -14.98 9.46 9.96
N GLY A 24 -14.30 8.33 10.13
CA GLY A 24 -14.93 7.08 10.54
C GLY A 24 -15.62 6.27 9.43
N ALA A 25 -15.69 6.78 8.19
CA ALA A 25 -16.28 6.03 7.07
C ALA A 25 -15.48 4.78 6.62
N GLY A 26 -14.30 4.55 7.20
CA GLY A 26 -13.47 3.37 6.89
C GLY A 26 -12.46 3.56 5.75
N LYS A 27 -12.15 4.81 5.36
CA LYS A 27 -11.14 5.12 4.33
C LYS A 27 -9.76 4.56 4.67
N THR A 28 -9.20 4.96 5.81
CA THR A 28 -7.91 4.47 6.31
C THR A 28 -7.95 2.95 6.50
N THR A 29 -9.05 2.41 7.07
CA THR A 29 -9.25 0.96 7.23
C THR A 29 -9.21 0.21 5.89
N THR A 30 -9.80 0.76 4.84
CA THR A 30 -9.76 0.19 3.50
C THR A 30 -8.33 0.14 2.97
N LEU A 31 -7.60 1.26 3.03
CA LEU A 31 -6.24 1.35 2.51
C LEU A 31 -5.24 0.44 3.24
N ILE A 32 -5.34 0.32 4.57
CA ILE A 32 -4.47 -0.59 5.34
C ILE A 32 -4.84 -2.07 5.11
N THR A 33 -6.12 -2.38 4.85
CA THR A 33 -6.57 -3.73 4.49
C THR A 33 -6.06 -4.14 3.10
N VAL A 34 -6.16 -3.25 2.10
CA VAL A 34 -5.56 -3.48 0.76
C VAL A 34 -4.06 -3.73 0.87
N SER A 35 -3.40 -3.06 1.82
CA SER A 35 -1.96 -3.22 2.07
C SER A 35 -1.58 -4.51 2.80
N GLY A 36 -2.56 -5.28 3.27
CA GLY A 36 -2.33 -6.48 4.08
C GLY A 36 -1.82 -6.20 5.50
N LEU A 37 -1.89 -4.94 5.95
CA LEU A 37 -1.57 -4.55 7.33
C LEU A 37 -2.73 -4.83 8.29
N LEU A 38 -3.95 -4.94 7.75
CA LEU A 38 -5.14 -5.38 8.48
C LEU A 38 -5.78 -6.56 7.72
N PRO A 39 -5.92 -7.75 8.35
CA PRO A 39 -6.53 -8.90 7.69
C PRO A 39 -7.97 -8.63 7.25
N THR A 40 -8.34 -9.19 6.10
CA THR A 40 -9.73 -9.15 5.61
C THR A 40 -10.63 -10.02 6.49
N LEU A 41 -11.84 -9.54 6.77
CA LEU A 41 -12.89 -10.36 7.41
C LEU A 41 -13.64 -11.24 6.39
N GLY A 42 -13.56 -10.89 5.11
CA GLY A 42 -14.18 -11.59 3.98
C GLY A 42 -13.82 -10.90 2.66
N GLY A 43 -14.16 -11.53 1.53
CA GLY A 43 -13.77 -11.07 0.20
C GLY A 43 -12.29 -11.31 -0.11
N PHE A 44 -11.79 -10.66 -1.16
CA PHE A 44 -10.39 -10.75 -1.57
C PHE A 44 -9.90 -9.39 -2.10
N VAL A 45 -8.57 -9.27 -2.20
CA VAL A 45 -7.90 -8.14 -2.85
C VAL A 45 -7.00 -8.73 -3.93
N GLN A 46 -7.02 -8.13 -5.12
CA GLN A 46 -6.10 -8.43 -6.20
C GLN A 46 -5.22 -7.21 -6.48
N LEU A 47 -3.91 -7.46 -6.64
CA LEU A 47 -2.89 -6.47 -6.92
C LEU A 47 -2.20 -6.87 -8.22
N LEU A 48 -2.29 -6.03 -9.25
CA LEU A 48 -1.69 -6.29 -10.56
C LEU A 48 -2.01 -7.69 -11.12
N GLY A 49 -3.28 -8.10 -11.01
CA GLY A 49 -3.76 -9.41 -11.45
C GLY A 49 -3.44 -10.59 -10.53
N GLN A 50 -2.73 -10.38 -9.42
CA GLN A 50 -2.37 -11.42 -8.46
C GLN A 50 -3.14 -11.29 -7.15
N GLN A 51 -3.52 -12.41 -6.54
CA GLN A 51 -4.21 -12.37 -5.25
C GLN A 51 -3.28 -11.89 -4.14
N ALA A 52 -3.71 -10.87 -3.39
CA ALA A 52 -2.97 -10.36 -2.24
C ALA A 52 -3.04 -11.32 -1.05
N ASP A 53 -1.95 -11.39 -0.29
CA ASP A 53 -1.91 -12.12 0.98
C ASP A 53 -2.32 -11.17 2.11
N SER A 54 -3.48 -11.39 2.71
CA SER A 54 -4.01 -10.53 3.78
C SER A 54 -3.25 -10.62 5.10
N ARG A 55 -2.24 -11.49 5.19
CA ARG A 55 -1.42 -11.70 6.39
C ARG A 55 0.08 -11.56 6.13
N ALA A 56 0.49 -11.27 4.89
CA ALA A 56 1.90 -11.10 4.51
C ALA A 56 2.12 -9.81 3.71
N PRO A 57 2.05 -8.63 4.34
CA PRO A 57 2.19 -7.33 3.66
C PRO A 57 3.52 -7.19 2.90
N HIS A 58 4.59 -7.82 3.39
CA HIS A 58 5.89 -7.84 2.71
C HIS A 58 5.86 -8.57 1.36
N LYS A 59 4.95 -9.54 1.16
CA LYS A 59 4.75 -10.17 -0.15
C LYS A 59 3.99 -9.24 -1.09
N ASN A 60 2.95 -8.58 -0.60
CA ASN A 60 2.18 -7.61 -1.39
C ASN A 60 3.07 -6.44 -1.86
N ALA A 61 3.99 -5.98 -1.03
CA ALA A 61 4.97 -4.96 -1.42
C ALA A 61 5.86 -5.43 -2.59
N ARG A 62 6.26 -6.72 -2.60
CA ARG A 62 7.02 -7.32 -3.71
C ARG A 62 6.21 -7.50 -4.99
N LEU A 63 4.88 -7.50 -4.91
CA LEU A 63 4.00 -7.44 -6.09
C LEU A 63 3.97 -6.04 -6.71
N GLY A 64 4.57 -5.03 -6.08
CA GLY A 64 4.60 -3.65 -6.57
C GLY A 64 3.66 -2.69 -5.84
N LEU A 65 2.97 -3.15 -4.79
CA LEU A 65 2.16 -2.26 -3.95
C LEU A 65 3.06 -1.38 -3.08
N ALA A 66 2.82 -0.07 -3.11
CA ALA A 66 3.39 0.88 -2.18
C ALA A 66 2.27 1.49 -1.33
N HIS A 67 2.48 1.57 -0.01
CA HIS A 67 1.56 2.23 0.90
C HIS A 67 2.29 3.37 1.61
N VAL A 68 1.71 4.56 1.54
CA VAL A 68 2.15 5.73 2.30
C VAL A 68 1.14 5.92 3.42
N ALA A 69 1.56 5.67 4.66
CA ALA A 69 0.69 5.82 5.81
C ALA A 69 0.38 7.30 6.11
N GLU A 70 -0.73 7.54 6.79
CA GLU A 70 -1.15 8.88 7.22
C GLU A 70 -0.13 9.54 8.16
N ASP A 71 0.49 8.73 9.03
CA ASP A 71 1.54 9.19 9.93
C ASP A 71 2.92 9.23 9.26
N ARG A 72 3.73 10.18 9.75
CA ARG A 72 5.09 10.49 9.25
C ARG A 72 6.00 9.27 9.38
N SER A 73 6.08 8.49 8.31
CA SER A 73 6.91 7.28 8.20
C SER A 73 8.37 7.59 7.83
N LEU A 74 8.94 8.66 8.42
CA LEU A 74 10.30 9.12 8.13
C LEU A 74 11.27 8.71 9.24
N PHE A 75 12.48 8.32 8.84
CA PHE A 75 13.59 8.13 9.75
C PHE A 75 14.29 9.48 9.95
N PHE A 76 13.96 10.17 11.03
CA PHE A 76 14.42 11.54 11.29
C PHE A 76 15.93 11.66 11.54
N ASP A 77 16.58 10.57 11.93
CA ASP A 77 18.04 10.52 12.10
C ASP A 77 18.79 10.32 10.78
N LEU A 78 18.08 10.13 9.67
CA LEU A 78 18.67 9.93 8.35
C LEU A 78 18.47 11.16 7.46
N THR A 79 19.42 11.40 6.57
CA THR A 79 19.29 12.40 5.51
C THR A 79 18.16 12.02 4.54
N VAL A 80 17.73 12.98 3.71
CA VAL A 80 16.75 12.74 2.64
C VAL A 80 17.23 11.63 1.69
N ALA A 81 18.50 11.67 1.28
CA ALA A 81 19.07 10.68 0.38
C ALA A 81 19.05 9.27 0.98
N GLU A 82 19.33 9.14 2.28
CA GLU A 82 19.28 7.87 2.99
C GLU A 82 17.85 7.34 3.13
N ASN A 83 16.88 8.20 3.47
CA ASN A 83 15.46 7.82 3.48
C ASN A 83 14.99 7.31 2.11
N LEU A 84 15.37 7.98 1.02
CA LEU A 84 15.03 7.55 -0.33
C LEU A 84 15.68 6.21 -0.68
N ARG A 85 16.95 5.99 -0.29
CA ARG A 85 17.65 4.72 -0.50
C ARG A 85 16.97 3.54 0.17
N LEU A 86 16.35 3.71 1.34
CA LEU A 86 15.61 2.64 2.02
C LEU A 86 14.40 2.14 1.22
N GLY A 87 13.76 3.01 0.43
CA GLY A 87 12.64 2.65 -0.44
C GLY A 87 13.05 2.03 -1.78
N LEU A 88 14.32 2.15 -2.16
CA LEU A 88 14.85 1.54 -3.38
C LEU A 88 15.18 0.07 -3.09
N THR A 89 14.50 -0.85 -3.78
CA THR A 89 14.75 -2.29 -3.71
C THR A 89 14.82 -2.89 -5.11
N GLY A 90 15.66 -3.90 -5.32
CA GLY A 90 15.86 -4.58 -6.62
C GLY A 90 16.38 -3.65 -7.72
N ASP A 91 15.95 -3.88 -8.97
CA ASP A 91 16.33 -3.13 -10.19
C ASP A 91 16.21 -1.60 -10.09
N LYS A 92 15.44 -1.09 -9.11
CA LYS A 92 15.27 0.36 -8.87
C LYS A 92 16.54 1.00 -8.30
N LEU A 93 17.35 0.25 -7.57
CA LEU A 93 18.67 0.70 -7.09
C LEU A 93 19.64 0.86 -8.26
N ASP A 94 19.65 -0.10 -9.19
CA ASP A 94 20.51 -0.08 -10.37
C ASP A 94 20.17 1.10 -11.29
N ARG A 95 18.88 1.33 -11.56
CA ARG A 95 18.41 2.51 -12.31
C ARG A 95 18.73 3.85 -11.64
N ALA A 96 18.66 3.92 -10.31
CA ALA A 96 19.03 5.12 -9.57
C ALA A 96 20.55 5.33 -9.51
N ALA A 97 21.33 4.25 -9.59
CA ALA A 97 22.79 4.27 -9.67
C ALA A 97 23.32 4.49 -11.10
N GLY A 98 22.45 4.46 -12.11
CA GLY A 98 22.83 4.57 -13.52
C GLY A 98 23.55 3.34 -14.08
N MET A 99 23.33 2.17 -13.46
CA MET A 99 23.80 0.85 -13.91
C MET A 99 22.76 0.14 -14.78
#